data_AF-A0A9D1P3Y8-F1
#
_entry.id   AF-A0A9D1P3Y8-F1
#
_cell.length_a   1.000
_cell.length_b   1.000
_cell.length_c   1.000
_cell.angle_alpha   90.00
_cell.angle_beta   90.00
_cell.angle_gamma   90.00
#
_symmetry.space_group_name_H-M   'P 1'
#
loop_
_entity.id
_entity.type
_entity.pdbx_description
1 polymer ?
#
loop_
_entity_poly.entity_id
_entity_poly.type
_entity_poly.pdbx_seq_one_letter_code
_entity_poly.pdbx_strand_id
1 'polypeptide(L)'
;MLQLHSSLIDFQGQGLMFLGPSGIGKTTQAELWNRYRDALIINGDIVFVQEKEDCFLGWGTPWHGSSPYCENASVPVKALVVLKQAPENSIRELTGFEKVTAVSNSVFYPQWLENGMELCLETLDHLLTRLPVYELRCRPDEEAVKLTEETIFH
;
A
#
# COMPACT_ATOMS: atom_id res chain seq x y z
N MET A 1 -2.12 -0.30 -15.50
CA MET A 1 -2.03 -1.19 -14.31
C MET A 1 -0.63 -1.03 -13.76
N LEU A 2 -0.49 -0.95 -12.44
CA LEU A 2 0.79 -0.79 -11.75
C LEU A 2 1.12 -2.07 -10.97
N GLN A 3 2.40 -2.38 -10.87
CA GLN A 3 2.90 -3.40 -9.97
C GLN A 3 3.70 -2.72 -8.87
N LEU A 4 3.36 -2.99 -7.61
CA LEU A 4 4.00 -2.40 -6.45
C LEU A 4 4.49 -3.47 -5.48
N HIS A 5 5.70 -3.26 -4.95
CA HIS A 5 6.21 -3.99 -3.81
C HIS A 5 5.57 -3.44 -2.54
N SER A 6 4.55 -4.14 -2.04
CA SER A 6 3.66 -3.67 -0.98
C SER A 6 2.93 -4.83 -0.31
N SER A 7 2.42 -4.61 0.90
CA SER A 7 1.41 -5.50 1.50
C SER A 7 0.04 -4.85 1.34
N LEU A 8 -0.98 -5.64 0.99
CA LEU A 8 -2.36 -5.20 0.82
C LEU A 8 -3.25 -5.93 1.83
N ILE A 9 -4.03 -5.17 2.57
CA ILE A 9 -5.11 -5.68 3.41
C ILE A 9 -6.46 -5.19 2.93
N ASP A 10 -7.50 -5.93 3.27
CA ASP A 10 -8.90 -5.50 3.22
C ASP A 10 -9.42 -5.34 4.64
N PHE A 11 -9.77 -4.10 4.99
CA PHE A 11 -10.48 -3.77 6.22
C PHE A 11 -11.88 -3.27 5.85
N GLN A 12 -12.91 -4.07 6.18
CA GLN A 12 -14.32 -3.72 5.97
C GLN A 12 -14.68 -3.35 4.50
N GLY A 13 -14.07 -4.03 3.52
CA GLY A 13 -14.29 -3.78 2.10
C GLY A 13 -13.44 -2.64 1.52
N GLN A 14 -12.45 -2.15 2.28
CA GLN A 14 -11.61 -1.02 1.92
C GLN A 14 -10.12 -1.37 2.09
N GLY A 15 -9.36 -1.15 1.03
CA GLY A 15 -7.98 -1.58 0.92
C GLY A 15 -6.97 -0.59 1.48
N LEU A 16 -6.01 -1.07 2.27
CA LEU A 16 -4.80 -0.31 2.63
C LEU A 16 -3.57 -0.99 2.05
N MET A 17 -2.71 -0.20 1.43
CA MET A 17 -1.42 -0.65 0.92
C MET A 17 -0.29 -0.14 1.81
N PHE A 18 0.49 -1.04 2.39
CA PHE A 18 1.71 -0.70 3.13
C PHE A 18 2.91 -0.73 2.20
N LEU A 19 3.66 0.37 2.15
CA LEU A 19 4.78 0.62 1.25
C LEU A 19 6.06 0.90 2.04
N GLY A 20 7.19 0.70 1.38
CA GLY A 20 8.51 1.04 1.91
C GLY A 20 9.57 -0.02 1.60
N PRO A 21 10.83 0.26 1.96
CA PRO A 21 11.97 -0.62 1.68
C PRO A 21 11.74 -2.06 2.14
N SER A 22 12.46 -3.00 1.53
CA SER A 22 12.46 -4.38 2.04
C SER A 22 12.96 -4.41 3.50
N GLY A 23 12.32 -5.22 4.34
CA GLY A 23 12.62 -5.30 5.77
C GLY A 23 12.06 -4.18 6.65
N ILE A 24 11.37 -3.17 6.12
CA ILE A 24 10.84 -2.05 6.94
C ILE A 24 9.69 -2.47 7.88
N GLY A 25 8.99 -3.57 7.57
CA GLY A 25 7.85 -4.07 8.35
C GLY A 25 6.48 -4.01 7.66
N LYS A 26 6.40 -4.04 6.32
CA LYS A 26 5.12 -4.04 5.57
C LYS A 26 4.19 -5.19 5.97
N THR A 27 4.70 -6.43 5.92
CA THR A 27 3.96 -7.62 6.34
C THR A 27 3.60 -7.57 7.82
N THR A 28 4.51 -7.06 8.67
CA THR A 28 4.22 -6.87 10.09
C THR A 28 3.03 -5.95 10.32
N GLN A 29 2.91 -4.85 9.58
CA GLN A 29 1.73 -3.98 9.68
C GLN A 29 0.46 -4.69 9.21
N ALA A 30 0.50 -5.43 8.11
CA ALA A 30 -0.63 -6.23 7.66
C ALA A 30 -1.08 -7.26 8.73
N GLU A 31 -0.13 -7.92 9.39
CA GLU A 31 -0.39 -8.87 10.48
C GLU A 31 -0.95 -8.22 11.75
N LEU A 32 -0.52 -7.00 12.08
CA LEU A 32 -1.10 -6.24 13.19
C LEU A 32 -2.55 -5.87 12.91
N TRP A 33 -2.87 -5.45 11.68
CA TRP A 33 -4.24 -5.19 11.26
C TRP A 33 -5.10 -6.45 11.28
N ASN A 34 -4.58 -7.59 10.81
CA ASN A 34 -5.27 -8.87 10.94
C ASN A 34 -5.53 -9.22 12.41
N ARG A 35 -4.53 -9.10 13.27
CA ARG A 35 -4.63 -9.45 14.70
C ARG A 35 -5.63 -8.58 15.45
N TYR A 36 -5.61 -7.28 15.26
CA TYR A 36 -6.36 -6.33 16.11
C TYR A 36 -7.65 -5.83 15.48
N ARG A 37 -7.85 -6.02 14.17
CA ARG A 37 -9.01 -5.53 13.40
C ARG A 37 -9.66 -6.59 12.53
N ASP A 38 -9.18 -7.84 12.59
CA ASP A 38 -9.66 -8.95 11.76
C ASP A 38 -9.62 -8.64 10.26
N ALA A 39 -8.69 -7.77 9.85
CA ALA A 39 -8.50 -7.42 8.45
C ALA A 39 -7.97 -8.62 7.67
N LEU A 40 -8.45 -8.83 6.45
CA LEU A 40 -7.95 -9.87 5.56
C LEU A 40 -6.63 -9.41 4.93
N ILE A 41 -5.57 -10.21 5.03
CA ILE A 41 -4.32 -9.92 4.33
C ILE A 41 -4.41 -10.54 2.93
N ILE A 42 -4.57 -9.69 1.92
CA ILE A 42 -4.71 -10.14 0.53
C ILE A 42 -3.34 -10.55 -0.04
N ASN A 43 -2.29 -9.75 0.19
CA ASN A 43 -0.94 -10.07 -0.25
C ASN A 43 0.11 -9.40 0.64
N GLY A 44 1.26 -10.04 0.82
CA GLY A 44 2.34 -9.53 1.67
C GLY A 44 3.55 -8.94 0.95
N ASP A 45 3.64 -9.04 -0.39
CA ASP A 45 4.86 -8.73 -1.15
C ASP A 45 4.60 -7.95 -2.45
N ILE A 46 3.80 -8.50 -3.37
CA ILE A 46 3.54 -7.91 -4.69
C ILE A 46 2.04 -7.74 -4.91
N VAL A 47 1.65 -6.50 -5.17
CA VAL A 47 0.25 -6.11 -5.41
C VAL A 47 0.14 -5.48 -6.78
N PHE A 48 -0.89 -5.87 -7.53
CA PHE A 48 -1.27 -5.13 -8.74
C PHE A 48 -2.34 -4.11 -8.42
N VAL A 49 -2.17 -2.90 -8.94
CA VAL A 49 -3.15 -1.82 -8.84
C VAL A 49 -3.71 -1.53 -10.22
N GLN A 50 -5.01 -1.72 -10.35
CA GLN A 50 -5.76 -1.49 -11.58
C GLN A 50 -6.63 -0.25 -11.45
N GLU A 51 -6.46 0.69 -12.37
CA GLU A 51 -7.41 1.80 -12.53
C GLU A 51 -8.75 1.30 -13.09
N LYS A 52 -9.84 1.73 -12.47
CA LYS A 52 -11.22 1.62 -12.96
C LYS A 52 -11.82 3.02 -13.08
N GLU A 53 -13.02 3.13 -13.65
CA GLU A 53 -13.69 4.41 -13.90
C GLU A 53 -13.76 5.28 -12.63
N ASP A 54 -14.17 4.71 -11.49
CA ASP A 54 -14.40 5.46 -10.25
C ASP A 54 -13.43 5.14 -9.10
N CYS A 55 -12.53 4.15 -9.27
CA CYS A 55 -11.68 3.70 -8.18
C CYS A 55 -10.39 3.03 -8.68
N PHE A 56 -9.52 2.69 -7.73
CA PHE A 56 -8.38 1.82 -7.96
C PHE A 56 -8.59 0.51 -7.20
N LEU A 57 -8.46 -0.62 -7.88
CA LEU A 57 -8.53 -1.94 -7.27
C LEU A 57 -7.12 -2.47 -7.01
N GLY A 58 -6.87 -2.89 -5.77
CA GLY A 58 -5.68 -3.64 -5.38
C GLY A 58 -5.98 -5.14 -5.49
N TRP A 59 -5.08 -5.88 -6.13
CA TRP A 59 -5.22 -7.31 -6.36
C TRP A 59 -4.13 -8.09 -5.65
N GLY A 60 -4.54 -9.19 -5.03
CA GLY A 60 -3.59 -10.23 -4.63
C GLY A 60 -2.94 -10.85 -5.85
N THR A 61 -1.70 -11.27 -5.68
CA THR A 61 -0.94 -11.95 -6.72
C THR A 61 -0.42 -13.29 -6.21
N PRO A 62 -0.09 -14.25 -7.10
CA PRO A 62 0.53 -15.51 -6.67
C PRO A 62 1.98 -15.30 -6.18
N TRP A 63 2.55 -14.10 -6.32
CA TRP A 63 3.87 -13.77 -5.81
C TRP A 63 3.74 -13.20 -4.39
N HIS A 64 4.20 -13.98 -3.41
CA HIS A 64 4.14 -13.62 -1.99
C HIS A 64 5.53 -13.54 -1.33
N GLY A 65 6.61 -13.71 -2.10
CA GLY A 65 7.98 -13.64 -1.60
C GLY A 65 8.20 -14.56 -0.39
N SER A 66 8.60 -13.96 0.74
CA SER A 66 8.75 -14.66 2.03
C SER A 66 7.49 -14.67 2.90
N SER A 67 6.44 -13.94 2.50
CA SER A 67 5.15 -13.88 3.20
C SER A 67 4.29 -15.10 2.84
N PRO A 68 3.45 -15.62 3.75
CA PRO A 68 2.52 -16.70 3.43
C PRO A 68 1.24 -16.24 2.70
N TYR A 69 0.99 -14.92 2.60
CA TYR A 69 -0.29 -14.37 2.13
C TYR A 69 -0.33 -14.14 0.60
N CYS A 70 -1.30 -14.77 -0.08
CA CYS A 70 -1.51 -14.68 -1.54
C CYS A 70 -2.97 -14.96 -1.94
N GLU A 71 -3.92 -14.25 -1.33
CA GLU A 71 -5.33 -14.46 -1.61
C GLU A 71 -5.70 -14.06 -3.04
N ASN A 72 -6.51 -14.88 -3.70
CA ASN A 72 -7.10 -14.54 -5.00
C ASN A 72 -8.31 -13.62 -4.81
N ALA A 73 -8.04 -12.41 -4.34
CA ALA A 73 -9.04 -11.41 -4.00
C ALA A 73 -8.60 -10.02 -4.47
N SER A 74 -9.57 -9.11 -4.54
CA SER A 74 -9.35 -7.70 -4.83
C SER A 74 -10.18 -6.80 -3.95
N VAL A 75 -9.68 -5.60 -3.67
CA VAL A 75 -10.37 -4.61 -2.84
C VAL A 75 -10.16 -3.19 -3.41
N PRO A 76 -11.16 -2.30 -3.36
CA PRO A 76 -10.96 -0.89 -3.65
C PRO A 76 -9.95 -0.27 -2.70
N VAL A 77 -8.87 0.31 -3.22
CA VAL A 77 -7.82 0.94 -2.41
C VAL A 77 -8.31 2.28 -1.89
N LYS A 78 -8.32 2.43 -0.56
CA LYS A 78 -8.69 3.65 0.14
C LYS A 78 -7.50 4.59 0.33
N ALA A 79 -6.33 4.04 0.67
CA ALA A 79 -5.11 4.82 0.90
C ALA A 79 -3.83 3.99 0.74
N LEU A 80 -2.72 4.69 0.49
CA LEU A 80 -1.37 4.15 0.53
C LEU A 80 -0.66 4.64 1.81
N VAL A 81 0.07 3.76 2.50
CA VAL A 81 0.76 4.07 3.76
C VAL A 81 2.24 3.71 3.61
N VAL A 82 3.10 4.72 3.58
CA VAL A 82 4.56 4.58 3.52
C VAL A 82 5.11 4.46 4.93
N LEU A 83 5.79 3.35 5.22
CA LEU A 83 6.30 3.04 6.55
C LEU A 83 7.66 3.67 6.80
N LYS A 84 7.83 4.16 8.03
CA LYS A 84 9.11 4.55 8.63
C LYS A 84 9.21 4.02 10.05
N GLN A 85 10.37 3.52 10.43
CA GLN A 85 10.62 3.15 11.82
C GLN A 85 10.85 4.40 12.66
N ALA A 86 10.20 4.45 13.81
CA ALA A 86 10.37 5.54 14.78
C ALA A 86 10.11 5.03 16.19
N PRO A 87 10.69 5.68 17.22
CA PRO A 87 10.41 5.35 18.61
C PRO A 87 8.99 5.74 19.03
N GLU A 88 8.30 6.60 18.29
CA GLU A 88 6.94 7.10 18.57
C GLU A 88 6.06 6.99 17.33
N ASN A 89 4.77 6.69 17.56
CA ASN A 89 3.79 6.57 16.49
C ASN A 89 3.31 7.95 16.05
N SER A 90 3.41 8.25 14.75
CA SER A 90 2.84 9.45 14.15
C SER A 90 2.46 9.16 12.70
N ILE A 91 1.39 9.79 12.24
CA ILE A 91 0.90 9.68 10.88
C ILE A 91 0.65 11.08 10.32
N ARG A 92 1.01 11.29 9.07
CA ARG A 92 0.71 12.53 8.33
C ARG A 92 0.45 12.22 6.88
N GLU A 93 -0.35 13.05 6.23
CA GLU A 93 -0.51 13.00 4.79
C GLU A 93 0.75 13.52 4.08
N LEU A 94 1.13 12.87 2.98
CA LEU A 94 2.18 13.29 2.05
C LEU A 94 1.54 14.04 0.88
N THR A 95 2.09 15.19 0.54
CA THR A 95 1.54 16.06 -0.51
C THR A 95 2.55 16.39 -1.60
N GLY A 96 2.10 16.74 -2.80
CA GLY A 96 2.98 17.14 -3.89
C GLY A 96 4.10 16.14 -4.20
N PHE A 97 5.34 16.64 -4.30
CA PHE A 97 6.48 15.84 -4.76
C PHE A 97 6.99 14.79 -3.76
N GLU A 98 6.81 15.01 -2.45
CA GLU A 98 7.24 14.01 -1.44
C GLU A 98 6.44 12.71 -1.59
N LYS A 99 5.15 12.81 -1.90
CA LYS A 99 4.26 11.67 -2.16
C LYS A 99 4.71 10.87 -3.38
N VAL A 100 5.01 11.55 -4.49
CA VAL A 100 5.54 10.92 -5.71
C VAL A 100 6.82 10.17 -5.40
N THR A 101 7.77 10.84 -4.73
CA THR A 101 9.06 10.24 -4.37
C THR A 101 8.90 9.00 -3.49
N ALA A 102 8.00 9.08 -2.49
CA ALA A 102 7.80 8.01 -1.53
C ALA A 102 7.22 6.74 -2.17
N VAL A 103 6.23 6.89 -3.07
CA VAL A 103 5.58 5.75 -3.73
C VAL A 103 6.42 5.19 -4.88
N SER A 104 7.11 6.06 -5.65
CA SER A 104 7.90 5.66 -6.82
C SER A 104 8.95 4.60 -6.52
N ASN A 105 9.51 4.59 -5.31
CA ASN A 105 10.49 3.60 -4.86
C ASN A 105 9.93 2.19 -4.70
N SER A 106 8.60 2.04 -4.66
CA SER A 106 7.93 0.75 -4.54
C SER A 106 7.34 0.27 -5.86
N VAL A 107 7.43 1.05 -6.94
CA VAL A 107 6.87 0.72 -8.25
C VAL A 107 7.88 -0.10 -9.08
N PHE A 108 7.41 -1.17 -9.71
CA PHE A 108 8.17 -1.88 -10.72
C PHE A 108 7.96 -1.23 -12.10
N TYR A 109 9.00 -0.62 -12.64
CA TYR A 109 8.94 0.04 -13.95
C TYR A 109 9.17 -0.96 -15.09
N PRO A 110 8.22 -1.11 -16.03
CA PRO A 110 8.34 -2.06 -17.13
C PRO A 110 9.21 -1.50 -18.26
N GLN A 111 10.52 -1.38 -18.01
CA GLN A 111 11.50 -0.85 -18.96
C GLN A 111 11.68 -1.73 -20.21
N TRP A 112 11.21 -2.98 -20.15
CA TRP A 112 11.27 -3.95 -21.24
C TRP A 112 10.09 -3.87 -22.22
N LEU A 113 9.07 -3.06 -21.93
CA LEU A 113 7.93 -2.84 -22.80
C LEU A 113 8.08 -1.51 -23.54
N GLU A 114 7.76 -1.52 -24.84
CA GLU A 114 7.63 -0.29 -25.62
C GLU A 114 6.57 0.62 -24.96
N ASN A 115 6.92 1.88 -24.73
CA ASN A 115 6.12 2.88 -24.00
C ASN A 115 5.74 2.49 -22.55
N GLY A 116 6.30 1.41 -22.00
CA GLY A 116 5.92 0.89 -20.68
C GLY A 116 6.20 1.88 -19.55
N MET A 117 7.31 2.61 -19.63
CA MET A 117 7.67 3.61 -18.62
C MET A 117 6.68 4.80 -18.62
N GLU A 118 6.30 5.30 -19.79
CA GLU A 118 5.38 6.44 -19.93
C GLU A 118 3.99 6.07 -19.40
N LEU A 119 3.43 4.93 -19.84
CA LEU A 119 2.14 4.43 -19.36
C LEU A 119 2.13 4.15 -17.85
N CYS A 120 3.25 3.66 -17.32
CA CYS A 120 3.41 3.44 -15.87
C CYS A 120 3.40 4.77 -15.11
N LEU A 121 4.10 5.79 -15.60
CA LEU A 121 4.13 7.11 -14.98
C LEU A 121 2.77 7.81 -15.06
N GLU A 122 2.06 7.69 -16.18
CA GLU A 122 0.69 8.20 -16.34
C GLU A 122 -0.27 7.53 -15.35
N THR A 123 -0.24 6.19 -15.25
CA THR A 123 -1.08 5.47 -14.27
C THR A 123 -0.71 5.83 -12.83
N LEU A 124 0.58 6.05 -12.54
CA LEU A 124 1.06 6.47 -11.22
C LEU A 124 0.56 7.88 -10.88
N ASP A 125 0.60 8.81 -11.83
CA ASP A 125 0.06 10.16 -11.66
C ASP A 125 -1.44 10.13 -11.37
N HIS A 126 -2.21 9.32 -12.10
CA HIS A 126 -3.64 9.13 -11.82
C HIS A 126 -3.90 8.56 -10.42
N LEU A 127 -3.14 7.53 -10.02
CA LEU A 127 -3.24 6.91 -8.70
C LEU A 127 -2.99 7.94 -7.60
N LEU A 128 -1.89 8.70 -7.74
CA LEU A 128 -1.48 9.70 -6.76
C LEU A 128 -2.33 10.97 -6.83
N THR A 129 -3.07 11.23 -7.90
CA THR A 129 -4.02 12.35 -7.90
C THR A 129 -5.31 11.99 -7.17
N ARG A 130 -5.74 10.71 -7.20
CA ARG A 130 -7.01 10.28 -6.62
C ARG A 130 -6.92 9.69 -5.21
N LEU A 131 -5.81 9.06 -4.85
CA LEU A 131 -5.66 8.41 -3.54
C LEU A 131 -4.76 9.21 -2.60
N PRO A 132 -5.14 9.36 -1.31
CA PRO A 132 -4.27 9.92 -0.31
C PRO A 132 -3.11 8.97 -0.02
N VAL A 133 -1.95 9.54 0.31
CA VAL A 133 -0.77 8.80 0.71
C VAL A 133 -0.32 9.33 2.05
N TYR A 134 -0.11 8.44 3.02
CA TYR A 134 0.33 8.80 4.36
C TYR A 134 1.74 8.28 4.62
N GLU A 135 2.49 9.01 5.44
CA GLU A 135 3.69 8.49 6.08
C GLU A 135 3.32 8.07 7.50
N LEU A 136 3.46 6.78 7.79
CA LEU A 136 3.31 6.23 9.13
C LEU A 136 4.70 5.97 9.70
N ARG A 137 5.06 6.76 10.71
CA ARG A 137 6.21 6.51 11.58
C ARG A 137 5.71 5.67 12.73
N CYS A 138 6.22 4.46 12.91
CA CYS A 138 5.63 3.56 13.90
C CYS A 138 6.59 2.53 14.50
N ARG A 139 6.18 2.05 15.67
CA ARG A 139 6.56 0.76 16.24
C ARG A 139 5.54 -0.31 15.79
N PRO A 140 5.89 -1.61 15.86
CA PRO A 140 4.96 -2.68 15.52
C PRO A 140 4.00 -3.00 16.69
N ASP A 141 3.13 -2.05 17.05
CA ASP A 141 2.15 -2.18 18.13
C ASP A 141 0.71 -1.84 17.69
N GLU A 142 -0.27 -2.12 18.55
CA GLU A 142 -1.68 -1.85 18.28
C GLU A 142 -1.98 -0.35 18.12
N GLU A 143 -1.24 0.50 18.84
CA GLU A 143 -1.40 1.96 18.75
C GLU A 143 -1.11 2.48 17.33
N ALA A 144 -0.19 1.86 16.58
CA ALA A 144 0.05 2.22 15.19
C ALA A 144 -1.15 1.87 14.28
N VAL A 145 -1.81 0.73 14.53
CA VAL A 145 -3.03 0.32 13.82
C VAL A 145 -4.15 1.29 14.12
N LYS A 146 -4.40 1.55 15.41
CA LYS A 146 -5.44 2.47 15.87
C LYS A 146 -5.25 3.88 15.29
N LEU A 147 -4.03 4.42 15.35
CA LEU A 147 -3.73 5.74 14.79
C LEU A 147 -4.01 5.82 13.28
N THR A 148 -3.68 4.76 12.54
CA THR A 148 -3.90 4.67 11.09
C THR A 148 -5.38 4.56 10.77
N GLU A 149 -6.11 3.72 11.50
CA GLU A 149 -7.57 3.58 11.42
C GLU A 149 -8.26 4.92 11.67
N GLU A 150 -7.92 5.58 12.79
CA GLU A 150 -8.48 6.87 13.22
C GLU A 150 -8.27 7.98 12.18
N THR A 151 -7.17 7.91 11.43
CA THR A 151 -6.80 8.95 10.45
C THR A 151 -7.44 8.72 9.08
N ILE A 152 -7.63 7.47 8.65
CA ILE A 152 -8.01 7.14 7.26
C ILE A 152 -9.50 6.81 7.11
N PHE A 153 -10.12 6.27 8.15
CA PHE A 153 -11.49 5.76 8.11
C PHE A 153 -12.53 6.63 8.84
N HIS A 154 -12.09 7.75 9.42
CA HIS A 154 -12.97 8.76 10.02
C HIS A 154 -13.32 9.88 9.05
#